data_AF-A0A355GN50-F1
#
_entry.id   AF-A0A355GN50-F1
#
_cell.length_a   1.000
_cell.length_b   1.000
_cell.length_c   1.000
_cell.angle_alpha   90.00
_cell.angle_beta   90.00
_cell.angle_gamma   90.00
#
_symmetry.space_group_name_H-M   'P 1'
#
loop_
_entity.id
_entity.type
_entity.pdbx_description
1 polymer ?
#
loop_
_entity_poly.entity_id
_entity_poly.type
_entity_poly.pdbx_seq_one_letter_code
_entity_poly.pdbx_strand_id
1 'polypeptide(L)'
;DNREIVLRQAIRKMAETEPFDYIIMDCPPSLGVLTINALTAASEVIIPLQPHFFALQGLSKLLETTALVRRRLNRELRVSGVVLCLYETGTRLAADVTDDLSAFLNHSDPEAPWSSAKVFKSRIRRNIKLAEAPSYGQSVFDYSSSCPGAKDYGGLVQEIIADEQVEESPIRQAA
;
A
#
# COMPACT_ATOMS: atom_id res chain seq x y z
N ASP A 1 -4.83 22.87 17.47
CA ASP A 1 -5.55 21.94 16.58
C ASP A 1 -5.05 22.08 15.16
N ASN A 2 -4.77 20.95 14.50
CA ASN A 2 -4.08 20.71 13.20
C ASN A 2 -3.00 19.61 13.32
N ARG A 3 -3.11 18.72 14.32
CA ARG A 3 -2.07 17.70 14.56
C ARG A 3 -2.00 16.67 13.44
N GLU A 4 -3.08 16.50 12.70
CA GLU A 4 -3.29 15.54 11.63
C GLU A 4 -2.68 15.97 10.28
N ILE A 5 -2.31 17.25 10.15
CA ILE A 5 -1.79 17.83 8.90
C ILE A 5 -0.30 18.20 8.97
N VAL A 6 0.36 17.94 10.10
CA VAL A 6 1.74 18.35 10.37
C VAL A 6 2.68 17.73 9.34
N LEU A 7 2.54 16.42 9.08
CA LEU A 7 3.39 15.73 8.11
C LEU A 7 3.19 16.26 6.69
N ARG A 8 1.94 16.51 6.28
CA ARG A 8 1.62 17.07 4.95
C ARG A 8 2.27 18.44 4.76
N GLN A 9 2.23 19.30 5.77
CA GLN A 9 2.85 20.62 5.71
C GLN A 9 4.38 20.52 5.60
N ALA A 10 5.00 19.61 6.36
CA ALA A 10 6.44 19.38 6.31
C ALA A 10 6.88 18.87 4.92
N ILE A 11 6.15 17.89 4.36
CA ILE A 11 6.43 17.34 3.02
C ILE A 11 6.30 18.42 1.94
N ARG A 12 5.24 19.24 1.98
CA ARG A 12 5.07 20.35 1.01
C ARG A 12 6.22 21.34 1.06
N LYS A 13 6.64 21.73 2.25
CA LYS A 13 7.77 22.64 2.44
C LYS A 13 9.09 22.04 1.92
N MET A 14 9.30 20.74 2.14
CA MET A 14 10.49 20.04 1.62
C MET A 14 10.49 19.98 0.09
N ALA A 15 9.33 19.69 -0.52
CA ALA A 15 9.16 19.59 -1.97
C ALA A 15 9.39 20.91 -2.71
N GLU A 16 9.30 22.07 -2.03
CA GLU A 16 9.65 23.37 -2.61
C GLU A 16 11.16 23.51 -2.90
N THR A 17 12.00 22.79 -2.16
CA THR A 17 13.46 22.88 -2.28
C THR A 17 14.09 21.64 -2.92
N GLU A 18 13.48 20.48 -2.76
CA GLU A 18 13.99 19.21 -3.27
C GLU A 18 12.82 18.39 -3.83
N PRO A 19 12.64 18.36 -5.16
CA PRO A 19 11.58 17.57 -5.77
C PRO A 19 11.94 16.08 -5.74
N PHE A 20 10.98 15.26 -5.36
CA PHE A 20 11.07 13.80 -5.41
C PHE A 20 9.99 13.25 -6.34
N ASP A 21 10.32 12.23 -7.12
CA ASP A 21 9.32 11.50 -7.91
C ASP A 21 8.37 10.71 -7.00
N TYR A 22 8.90 10.14 -5.91
CA TYR A 22 8.14 9.34 -4.95
C TYR A 22 8.51 9.67 -3.51
N ILE A 23 7.50 9.62 -2.63
CA ILE A 23 7.66 9.67 -1.18
C ILE A 23 6.97 8.45 -0.58
N ILE A 24 7.74 7.54 0.01
CA ILE A 24 7.21 6.34 0.68
C ILE A 24 7.13 6.60 2.17
N MET A 25 5.96 6.38 2.76
CA MET A 25 5.71 6.56 4.19
C MET A 25 5.39 5.21 4.84
N ASP A 26 6.33 4.69 5.65
CA ASP A 26 6.09 3.50 6.46
C ASP A 26 5.29 3.86 7.71
N CYS A 27 4.12 3.24 7.87
CA CYS A 27 3.18 3.58 8.93
C CYS A 27 3.30 2.62 10.12
N PRO A 28 3.19 3.10 11.37
CA PRO A 28 3.11 2.21 12.52
C PRO A 28 1.82 1.37 12.46
N PRO A 29 1.78 0.19 13.13
CA PRO A 29 0.65 -0.73 13.06
C PRO A 29 -0.63 -0.22 13.73
N SER A 30 -0.59 0.94 14.39
CA SER A 30 -1.75 1.54 15.06
C SER A 30 -2.41 2.60 14.18
N LEU A 31 -3.74 2.69 14.20
CA LEU A 31 -4.51 3.74 13.52
C LEU A 31 -4.55 5.04 14.36
N GLY A 32 -3.41 5.43 14.91
CA GLY A 32 -3.24 6.63 15.74
C GLY A 32 -2.87 7.88 14.93
N VAL A 33 -2.51 8.95 15.63
CA VAL A 33 -2.21 10.26 15.01
C VAL A 33 -1.13 10.21 13.92
N LEU A 34 -0.13 9.33 14.05
CA LEU A 34 0.93 9.19 13.05
C LEU A 34 0.40 8.62 11.73
N THR A 35 -0.40 7.57 11.79
CA THR A 35 -1.04 6.97 10.62
C THR A 35 -2.05 7.91 10.00
N ILE A 36 -2.81 8.65 10.80
CA ILE A 36 -3.71 9.70 10.28
C ILE A 36 -2.92 10.81 9.55
N ASN A 37 -1.75 11.21 10.06
CA ASN A 37 -0.87 12.15 9.36
C ASN A 37 -0.38 11.61 8.02
N ALA A 38 0.06 10.35 7.98
CA ALA A 38 0.49 9.69 6.76
C ALA A 38 -0.65 9.64 5.73
N LEU A 39 -1.83 9.16 6.12
CA LEU A 39 -3.02 9.13 5.25
C LEU A 39 -3.46 10.53 4.78
N THR A 40 -3.28 11.55 5.62
CA THR A 40 -3.62 12.93 5.27
C THR A 40 -2.62 13.54 4.28
N ALA A 41 -1.37 13.06 4.27
CA ALA A 41 -0.32 13.51 3.37
C ALA A 41 -0.20 12.69 2.08
N ALA A 42 -0.67 11.43 2.09
CA ALA A 42 -0.52 10.50 0.97
C ALA A 42 -1.47 10.81 -0.19
N SER A 43 -1.00 10.61 -1.42
CA SER A 43 -1.89 10.50 -2.58
C SER A 43 -2.58 9.13 -2.60
N GLU A 44 -1.84 8.09 -2.26
CA GLU A 44 -2.31 6.71 -2.32
C GLU A 44 -1.81 5.82 -1.18
N VAL A 45 -2.53 4.72 -0.95
CA VAL A 45 -2.26 3.74 0.09
C VAL A 45 -2.15 2.35 -0.51
N ILE A 46 -1.04 1.67 -0.23
CA ILE A 46 -0.85 0.24 -0.48
C ILE A 46 -0.93 -0.49 0.85
N ILE A 47 -1.78 -1.51 0.93
CA ILE A 47 -2.07 -2.22 2.19
C ILE A 47 -1.36 -3.58 2.18
N PRO A 48 -0.31 -3.79 3.00
CA PRO A 48 0.23 -5.12 3.21
C PRO A 48 -0.70 -5.95 4.08
N LEU A 49 -1.09 -7.13 3.58
CA LEU A 49 -2.01 -8.04 4.28
C LEU A 49 -1.42 -9.45 4.33
N GLN A 50 -1.35 -10.03 5.53
CA GLN A 50 -1.07 -11.46 5.68
C GLN A 50 -2.41 -12.22 5.70
N PRO A 51 -2.63 -13.22 4.83
CA PRO A 51 -3.91 -13.91 4.74
C PRO A 51 -4.08 -14.93 5.88
N HIS A 52 -4.52 -14.45 7.04
CA HIS A 52 -4.88 -15.25 8.21
C HIS A 52 -6.29 -14.91 8.70
N PHE A 53 -6.83 -15.68 9.65
CA PHE A 53 -8.25 -15.59 10.07
C PHE A 53 -8.72 -14.16 10.44
N PHE A 54 -7.90 -13.39 11.17
CA PHE A 54 -8.24 -12.00 11.56
C PHE A 54 -7.86 -10.90 10.57
N ALA A 55 -7.32 -11.25 9.40
CA ALA A 55 -6.74 -10.29 8.46
C ALA A 55 -7.81 -9.31 7.93
N LEU A 56 -8.99 -9.82 7.58
CA LEU A 56 -10.07 -9.02 7.02
C LEU A 56 -10.66 -8.03 8.04
N GLN A 57 -10.71 -8.38 9.33
CA GLN A 57 -11.22 -7.47 10.37
C GLN A 57 -10.32 -6.23 10.53
N GLY A 58 -8.99 -6.42 10.50
CA GLY A 58 -8.03 -5.32 10.55
C GLY A 58 -8.14 -4.44 9.30
N LEU A 59 -8.28 -5.07 8.14
CA LEU A 59 -8.47 -4.37 6.87
C LEU A 59 -9.73 -3.49 6.88
N SER A 60 -10.88 -4.01 7.33
CA SER A 60 -12.13 -3.22 7.38
C SER A 60 -11.97 -1.92 8.19
N LYS A 61 -11.30 -1.98 9.35
CA LYS A 61 -11.04 -0.78 10.17
C LYS A 61 -10.11 0.22 9.47
N LEU A 62 -9.11 -0.26 8.76
CA LEU A 62 -8.23 0.60 7.96
C LEU A 62 -9.02 1.28 6.84
N LEU A 63 -9.85 0.54 6.11
CA LEU A 63 -10.69 1.09 5.05
C LEU A 63 -11.67 2.14 5.59
N GLU A 64 -12.38 1.87 6.69
CA GLU A 64 -13.21 2.87 7.38
C GLU A 64 -12.42 4.14 7.73
N THR A 65 -11.19 3.96 8.23
CA THR A 65 -10.30 5.09 8.56
C THR A 65 -9.93 5.89 7.30
N THR A 66 -9.58 5.22 6.20
CA THR A 66 -9.28 5.91 4.93
C THR A 66 -10.49 6.67 4.41
N ALA A 67 -11.72 6.16 4.55
CA ALA A 67 -12.94 6.86 4.17
C ALA A 67 -13.16 8.13 5.01
N LEU A 68 -12.93 8.05 6.32
CA LEU A 68 -13.03 9.20 7.22
C LEU A 68 -11.99 10.28 6.89
N VAL A 69 -10.74 9.87 6.68
CA VAL A 69 -9.65 10.77 6.27
C VAL A 69 -9.96 11.39 4.92
N ARG A 70 -10.40 10.60 3.93
CA ARG A 70 -10.77 11.10 2.60
C ARG A 70 -11.84 12.18 2.69
N ARG A 71 -12.88 11.92 3.47
CA ARG A 71 -14.00 12.85 3.64
C ARG A 71 -13.62 14.15 4.36
N ARG A 72 -12.73 14.10 5.36
CA ARG A 72 -12.48 15.23 6.26
C ARG A 72 -11.18 15.99 6.01
N LEU A 73 -10.12 15.30 5.57
CA LEU A 73 -8.75 15.81 5.62
C LEU A 73 -8.04 15.76 4.27
N ASN A 74 -8.32 14.76 3.43
CA ASN A 74 -7.60 14.52 2.18
C ASN A 74 -8.50 13.92 1.08
N ARG A 75 -9.19 14.77 0.30
CA ARG A 75 -10.18 14.34 -0.71
C ARG A 75 -9.59 13.48 -1.83
N GLU A 76 -8.30 13.60 -2.09
CA GLU A 76 -7.57 12.90 -3.15
C GLU A 76 -7.07 11.52 -2.71
N LEU A 77 -7.16 11.19 -1.41
CA LEU A 77 -6.70 9.91 -0.88
C LEU A 77 -7.43 8.73 -1.55
N ARG A 78 -6.65 7.84 -2.16
CA ARG A 78 -7.10 6.56 -2.70
C ARG A 78 -6.35 5.37 -2.09
N VAL A 79 -6.93 4.19 -2.21
CA VAL A 79 -6.26 2.92 -1.93
C VAL A 79 -5.95 2.27 -3.27
N SER A 80 -4.67 2.10 -3.62
CA SER A 80 -4.25 1.51 -4.89
C SER A 80 -4.45 0.00 -4.90
N GLY A 81 -4.23 -0.64 -3.75
CA GLY A 81 -4.46 -2.06 -3.65
C GLY A 81 -3.93 -2.70 -2.37
N VAL A 82 -4.14 -4.02 -2.32
CA VAL A 82 -3.70 -4.88 -1.22
C VAL A 82 -2.64 -5.84 -1.73
N VAL A 83 -1.47 -5.85 -1.07
CA VAL A 83 -0.40 -6.80 -1.35
C VAL A 83 -0.44 -7.93 -0.34
N LEU A 84 -0.43 -9.17 -0.83
CA LEU A 84 -0.39 -10.34 0.03
C LEU A 84 1.05 -10.61 0.48
N CYS A 85 1.27 -10.49 1.79
CA CYS A 85 2.56 -10.66 2.45
C CYS A 85 2.64 -11.96 3.24
N LEU A 86 3.87 -12.43 3.45
CA LEU A 86 4.15 -13.70 4.14
C LEU A 86 3.33 -14.86 3.55
N TYR A 87 3.15 -14.84 2.23
CA TYR A 87 2.26 -15.76 1.53
C TYR A 87 2.84 -17.18 1.54
N GLU A 88 2.07 -18.13 2.06
CA GLU A 88 2.40 -19.56 2.07
C GLU A 88 1.56 -20.27 1.00
N THR A 89 2.22 -20.71 -0.07
CA THR A 89 1.57 -21.42 -1.18
C THR A 89 1.03 -22.77 -0.72
N GLY A 90 -0.19 -23.11 -1.14
CA GLY A 90 -0.80 -24.42 -0.90
C GLY A 90 -1.72 -24.50 0.31
N THR A 91 -1.98 -23.39 1.01
CA THR A 91 -3.01 -23.36 2.05
C THR A 91 -4.36 -22.95 1.47
N ARG A 92 -5.41 -23.70 1.81
CA ARG A 92 -6.80 -23.35 1.43
C ARG A 92 -7.20 -21.99 2.00
N LEU A 93 -6.79 -21.69 3.24
CA LEU A 93 -7.07 -20.42 3.89
C LEU A 93 -6.55 -19.22 3.10
N ALA A 94 -5.32 -19.29 2.56
CA ALA A 94 -4.78 -18.17 1.79
C ALA A 94 -5.52 -17.96 0.47
N ALA A 95 -6.04 -19.03 -0.15
CA ALA A 95 -6.90 -18.93 -1.33
C ALA A 95 -8.25 -18.31 -0.97
N ASP A 96 -8.94 -18.86 0.04
CA ASP A 96 -10.25 -18.37 0.50
C ASP A 96 -10.21 -16.87 0.86
N VAL A 97 -9.19 -16.43 1.64
CA VAL A 97 -9.02 -15.02 1.99
C VAL A 97 -8.74 -14.13 0.78
N THR A 98 -8.03 -14.64 -0.23
CA THR A 98 -7.76 -13.87 -1.46
C THR A 98 -9.03 -13.67 -2.27
N ASP A 99 -9.86 -14.71 -2.37
CA ASP A 99 -11.12 -14.68 -3.11
C ASP A 99 -12.13 -13.75 -2.42
N ASP A 100 -12.28 -13.87 -1.10
CA ASP A 100 -13.14 -13.00 -0.30
C ASP A 100 -12.74 -11.52 -0.41
N LEU A 101 -11.43 -11.24 -0.35
CA LEU A 101 -10.90 -9.89 -0.50
C LEU A 101 -11.17 -9.32 -1.90
N SER A 102 -10.93 -10.12 -2.93
CA SER A 102 -11.15 -9.70 -4.32
C SER A 102 -12.64 -9.44 -4.57
N ALA A 103 -13.51 -10.30 -4.04
CA ALA A 103 -14.95 -10.10 -4.11
C ALA A 103 -15.38 -8.83 -3.36
N PHE A 104 -14.88 -8.60 -2.15
CA PHE A 104 -15.19 -7.40 -1.38
C PHE A 104 -14.80 -6.11 -2.12
N LEU A 105 -13.59 -6.03 -2.68
CA LEU A 105 -13.13 -4.85 -3.42
C LEU A 105 -13.98 -4.60 -4.67
N ASN A 106 -14.31 -5.64 -5.42
CA ASN A 106 -15.11 -5.53 -6.66
C ASN A 106 -16.58 -5.12 -6.43
N HIS A 107 -17.14 -5.43 -5.26
CA HIS A 107 -18.53 -5.09 -4.91
C HIS A 107 -18.64 -3.87 -3.98
N SER A 108 -17.54 -3.17 -3.74
CA SER A 108 -17.50 -2.00 -2.86
C SER A 108 -18.20 -0.78 -3.48
N ASP A 109 -18.55 0.18 -2.61
CA ASP A 109 -19.13 1.47 -3.02
C ASP A 109 -18.21 2.20 -4.02
N PRO A 110 -18.70 2.60 -5.21
CA PRO A 110 -17.93 3.34 -6.21
C PRO A 110 -17.29 4.65 -5.70
N GLU A 111 -17.87 5.25 -4.66
CA GLU A 111 -17.37 6.48 -4.07
C GLU A 111 -16.36 6.24 -2.93
N ALA A 112 -16.15 4.97 -2.54
CA ALA A 112 -15.17 4.62 -1.52
C ALA A 112 -13.73 4.96 -1.98
N PRO A 113 -12.81 5.31 -1.06
CA PRO A 113 -11.39 5.49 -1.37
C PRO A 113 -10.73 4.29 -2.07
N TRP A 114 -11.30 3.10 -1.93
CA TRP A 114 -10.78 1.85 -2.47
C TRP A 114 -11.60 1.31 -3.66
N SER A 115 -12.42 2.14 -4.30
CA SER A 115 -13.27 1.69 -5.42
C SER A 115 -12.49 1.20 -6.63
N SER A 116 -11.26 1.68 -6.83
CA SER A 116 -10.32 1.19 -7.84
C SER A 116 -9.27 0.21 -7.28
N ALA A 117 -9.34 -0.13 -5.99
CA ALA A 117 -8.35 -0.97 -5.36
C ALA A 117 -8.44 -2.41 -5.87
N LYS A 118 -7.29 -3.03 -6.07
CA LYS A 118 -7.18 -4.44 -6.46
C LYS A 118 -6.34 -5.23 -5.47
N VAL A 119 -6.43 -6.55 -5.54
CA VAL A 119 -5.40 -7.42 -4.96
C VAL A 119 -4.28 -7.51 -5.97
N PHE A 120 -3.07 -7.09 -5.60
CA PHE A 120 -1.90 -7.20 -6.48
C PHE A 120 -1.65 -8.67 -6.82
N LYS A 121 -1.27 -8.92 -8.08
CA LYS A 121 -0.90 -10.27 -8.54
C LYS A 121 0.37 -10.75 -7.87
N SER A 122 1.30 -9.81 -7.62
CA SER A 122 2.54 -10.05 -6.90
C SER A 122 2.26 -10.42 -5.44
N ARG A 123 2.86 -11.53 -4.98
CA ARG A 123 2.72 -12.03 -3.60
C ARG A 123 4.10 -12.11 -2.98
N ILE A 124 4.28 -11.52 -1.80
CA ILE A 124 5.55 -11.59 -1.07
C ILE A 124 5.57 -12.88 -0.27
N ARG A 125 6.29 -13.88 -0.77
CA ARG A 125 6.38 -15.19 -0.11
C ARG A 125 7.20 -15.11 1.16
N ARG A 126 6.91 -16.02 2.10
CA ARG A 126 7.77 -16.21 3.26
C ARG A 126 9.16 -16.62 2.80
N ASN A 127 10.18 -15.84 3.17
CA ASN A 127 11.55 -16.09 2.74
C ASN A 127 12.55 -15.71 3.84
N ILE A 128 13.49 -16.60 4.15
CA ILE A 128 14.47 -16.40 5.22
C ILE A 128 15.39 -15.22 4.91
N LYS A 129 15.76 -14.99 3.64
CA LYS A 129 16.63 -13.88 3.23
C LYS A 129 15.99 -12.51 3.47
N LEU A 130 14.66 -12.41 3.38
CA LEU A 130 13.94 -11.20 3.76
C LEU A 130 14.03 -10.90 5.26
N ALA A 131 14.06 -11.93 6.11
CA ALA A 131 14.21 -11.75 7.56
C ALA A 131 15.68 -11.46 7.96
N GLU A 132 16.65 -11.96 7.20
CA GLU A 132 18.08 -11.74 7.46
C GLU A 132 18.54 -10.33 7.04
N ALA A 133 18.12 -9.84 5.86
CA ALA A 133 18.66 -8.59 5.28
C ALA A 133 18.64 -7.37 6.23
N PRO A 134 17.58 -7.09 7.02
CA PRO A 134 17.56 -5.98 7.97
C PRO A 134 18.66 -6.05 9.03
N SER A 135 19.06 -7.26 9.47
CA SER A 135 20.14 -7.44 10.46
C SER A 135 21.52 -7.04 9.93
N TYR A 136 21.67 -6.98 8.60
CA TYR A 136 22.87 -6.49 7.92
C TYR A 136 22.74 -5.03 7.48
N GLY A 137 21.62 -4.36 7.76
CA GLY A 137 21.37 -2.98 7.32
C GLY A 137 21.27 -2.83 5.80
N GLN A 138 20.93 -3.92 5.09
CA GLN A 138 20.86 -3.97 3.63
C GLN A 138 19.43 -4.20 3.16
N SER A 139 19.10 -3.67 1.97
CA SER A 139 17.88 -4.08 1.28
C SER A 139 18.00 -5.54 0.84
N VAL A 140 16.87 -6.21 0.57
CA VAL A 140 16.92 -7.58 0.03
C VAL A 140 17.62 -7.64 -1.33
N PHE A 141 17.57 -6.55 -2.10
CA PHE A 141 18.23 -6.45 -3.39
C PHE A 141 19.75 -6.45 -3.25
N ASP A 142 20.28 -5.73 -2.26
CA ASP A 142 21.71 -5.69 -1.98
C ASP A 142 22.19 -6.95 -1.27
N TYR A 143 21.40 -7.48 -0.35
CA TYR A 143 21.75 -8.67 0.44
C TYR A 143 21.69 -9.96 -0.39
N SER A 144 20.62 -10.16 -1.17
CA SER A 144 20.40 -11.37 -1.97
C SER A 144 19.41 -11.14 -3.12
N SER A 145 19.84 -10.40 -4.14
CA SER A 145 19.02 -10.07 -5.33
C SER A 145 18.40 -11.26 -6.06
N SER A 146 19.02 -12.44 -6.01
CA SER A 146 18.56 -13.64 -6.71
C SER A 146 17.53 -14.46 -5.92
N CYS A 147 17.31 -14.16 -4.63
CA CYS A 147 16.40 -14.91 -3.79
C CYS A 147 14.91 -14.72 -4.21
N PRO A 148 14.02 -15.67 -3.85
CA PRO A 148 12.59 -15.53 -4.13
C PRO A 148 11.97 -14.22 -3.63
N GLY A 149 12.34 -13.75 -2.43
CA GLY A 149 11.78 -12.52 -1.85
C GLY A 149 12.16 -11.25 -2.63
N ALA A 150 13.40 -11.14 -3.10
CA ALA A 150 13.83 -10.03 -3.95
C ALA A 150 13.07 -10.02 -5.29
N LYS A 151 12.85 -11.20 -5.89
CA LYS A 151 12.04 -11.33 -7.11
C LYS A 151 10.59 -10.94 -6.88
N ASP A 152 10.01 -11.32 -5.74
CA ASP A 152 8.62 -10.98 -5.39
C ASP A 152 8.44 -9.46 -5.24
N TYR A 153 9.34 -8.78 -4.51
CA TYR A 153 9.32 -7.31 -4.41
C TYR A 153 9.59 -6.63 -5.76
N GLY A 154 10.52 -7.15 -6.56
CA GLY A 154 10.76 -6.63 -7.91
C GLY A 154 9.50 -6.71 -8.79
N GLY A 155 8.78 -7.83 -8.73
CA GLY A 155 7.49 -7.99 -9.43
C GLY A 155 6.43 -6.99 -8.96
N LEU A 156 6.32 -6.79 -7.64
CA LEU A 156 5.40 -5.81 -7.06
C LEU A 156 5.71 -4.38 -7.52
N VAL A 157 6.98 -3.98 -7.50
CA VAL A 157 7.40 -2.65 -7.97
C VAL A 157 7.05 -2.45 -9.44
N GLN A 158 7.29 -3.45 -10.30
CA GLN A 158 6.90 -3.37 -11.71
C GLN A 158 5.39 -3.28 -11.90
N GLU A 159 4.61 -4.00 -11.09
CA GLU A 159 3.16 -3.94 -11.11
C GLU A 159 2.62 -2.56 -10.73
N ILE A 160 3.17 -1.94 -9.67
CA ILE A 160 2.79 -0.60 -9.20
C ILE A 160 3.10 0.46 -10.28
N ILE A 161 4.32 0.46 -10.81
CA ILE A 161 4.73 1.43 -11.85
C ILE A 161 3.85 1.29 -13.11
N ALA A 162 3.49 0.06 -13.48
CA ALA A 162 2.64 -0.18 -14.64
C ALA A 162 1.22 0.39 -14.43
N ASP A 163 0.66 0.30 -13.22
CA ASP A 163 -0.65 0.85 -12.92
C ASP A 163 -0.66 2.38 -12.98
N GLU A 164 0.37 3.04 -12.45
CA GLU A 164 0.52 4.49 -12.51
C GLU A 164 0.55 5.01 -13.95
N GLN A 165 1.27 4.33 -14.85
CA GLN A 165 1.33 4.71 -16.27
C GLN A 165 -0.02 4.59 -16.97
N VAL A 166 -0.86 3.62 -16.58
CA VAL A 166 -2.22 3.48 -17.11
C VAL A 166 -3.09 4.65 -16.65
N GLU A 167 -2.93 5.11 -15.41
CA GLU A 167 -3.67 6.25 -14.87
C GLU A 167 -3.23 7.60 -15.47
N GLU A 168 -1.96 7.79 -15.78
CA GLU A 168 -1.47 9.02 -16.43
C GLU A 168 -1.85 9.12 -17.93
N SER A 169 -2.13 8.00 -18.59
CA SER A 169 -2.32 7.91 -20.04
C SER A 169 -3.56 8.59 -20.66
N PRO A 170 -4.69 8.89 -19.98
CA PRO A 170 -5.85 9.46 -20.68
C PRO A 170 -5.86 10.98 -20.86
N ILE A 171 -5.02 11.74 -20.13
CA ILE A 171 -5.17 13.21 -20.05
C ILE A 171 -3.99 13.98 -20.69
N ARG A 172 -2.77 13.40 -20.77
CA ARG A 172 -1.61 14.10 -21.34
C ARG A 172 -1.53 14.08 -22.88
N GLN A 173 -2.33 13.28 -23.58
CA GLN A 173 -2.36 13.31 -25.06
C GLN A 173 -3.28 14.38 -25.66
N ALA A 174 -3.95 15.19 -24.81
CA ALA A 174 -4.86 16.25 -25.23
C ALA A 174 -4.41 17.66 -24.80
N ALA A 175 -3.13 17.85 -24.45
CA ALA A 175 -2.53 19.15 -24.16
C ALA A 175 -1.53 19.56 -25.24
#